data_AF-A0A124R7N3-F1
#
_entry.id   AF-A0A124R7N3-F1
#
_cell.length_a   1.000
_cell.length_b   1.000
_cell.length_c   1.000
_cell.angle_alpha   90.00
_cell.angle_beta   90.00
_cell.angle_gamma   90.00
#
_symmetry.space_group_name_H-M   'P 1'
#
loop_
_entity.id
_entity.type
_entity.pdbx_description
1 polymer ?
#
loop_
_entity_poly.entity_id
_entity_poly.type
_entity_poly.pdbx_seq_one_letter_code
_entity_poly.pdbx_strand_id
1 'polypeptide(L)'
;MAYWVQAIGSIAAILGAFWIASEQHRRDVDTRQKSESEFDYVLNAEIAWLGLEVLGFLNQFIDIKANERSAPVISDDEVADLLTRLSWCRQRAKHKGQLAMVGTMRRSLIGTARIIRAHIAKPAALFTFDEVKKLEEFRVEAREASNTATGVERTPQFSP
;
A
#
# COMPACT_ATOMS: atom_id res chain seq x y z
N MET A 1 37.01 -59.24 -12.37
CA MET A 1 37.57 -57.87 -12.18
C MET A 1 36.52 -56.81 -12.57
N ALA A 2 35.34 -56.78 -11.95
CA ALA A 2 34.22 -55.87 -12.34
C ALA A 2 33.69 -54.99 -11.20
N TYR A 3 34.13 -55.24 -9.95
CA TYR A 3 33.59 -54.55 -8.76
C TYR A 3 34.10 -53.10 -8.59
N TRP A 4 35.30 -52.77 -9.08
CA TRP A 4 35.88 -51.43 -8.91
C TRP A 4 35.26 -50.38 -9.85
N VAL A 5 34.89 -50.77 -11.08
CA VAL A 5 34.27 -49.87 -12.06
C VAL A 5 32.83 -49.51 -11.65
N GLN A 6 32.10 -50.45 -11.04
CA GLN A 6 30.73 -50.24 -10.56
C GLN A 6 30.68 -49.34 -9.31
N ALA A 7 31.71 -49.39 -8.46
CA ALA A 7 31.85 -48.51 -7.30
C ALA A 7 32.16 -47.05 -7.71
N ILE A 8 33.05 -46.86 -8.70
CA ILE A 8 33.38 -45.53 -9.24
C ILE A 8 32.18 -44.90 -9.96
N GLY A 9 31.44 -45.70 -10.74
CA GLY A 9 30.20 -45.23 -11.41
C GLY A 9 29.12 -44.78 -10.43
N SER A 10 28.98 -45.48 -9.29
CA SER A 10 28.03 -45.11 -8.23
C SER A 10 28.43 -43.82 -7.51
N ILE A 11 29.73 -43.60 -7.24
CA ILE A 11 30.23 -42.37 -6.60
C ILE A 11 30.09 -41.17 -7.55
N ALA A 12 30.39 -41.34 -8.84
CA ALA A 12 30.21 -40.29 -9.85
C ALA A 12 28.73 -39.90 -10.01
N ALA A 13 27.81 -40.88 -9.97
CA ALA A 13 26.37 -40.62 -10.02
C ALA A 13 25.86 -39.85 -8.79
N ILE A 14 26.34 -40.17 -7.58
CA ILE A 14 25.98 -39.47 -6.34
C ILE A 14 26.49 -38.01 -6.36
N LEU A 15 27.74 -37.79 -6.81
CA LEU A 15 28.32 -36.45 -6.92
C LEU A 15 27.61 -35.61 -8.00
N GLY A 16 27.25 -36.22 -9.14
CA GLY A 16 26.45 -35.58 -10.18
C GLY A 16 25.05 -35.19 -9.68
N ALA A 17 24.39 -36.05 -8.90
CA ALA A 17 23.09 -35.76 -8.29
C ALA A 17 23.17 -34.60 -7.27
N PHE A 18 24.23 -34.54 -6.45
CA PHE A 18 24.47 -33.43 -5.52
C PHE A 18 24.68 -32.08 -6.24
N TRP A 19 25.40 -32.10 -7.36
CA TRP A 19 25.63 -30.89 -8.17
C TRP A 19 24.33 -30.37 -8.79
N ILE A 20 23.52 -31.26 -9.36
CA ILE A 20 22.22 -30.91 -9.96
C ILE A 20 21.25 -30.42 -8.89
N ALA A 21 21.21 -31.04 -7.71
CA ALA A 21 20.37 -30.61 -6.60
C ALA A 21 20.78 -29.24 -6.04
N SER A 22 22.08 -28.96 -5.95
CA SER A 22 22.61 -27.66 -5.52
C SER A 22 22.29 -26.56 -6.54
N GLU A 23 22.39 -26.85 -7.83
CA GLU A 23 22.04 -25.92 -8.90
C GLU A 23 20.52 -25.67 -8.98
N GLN A 24 19.69 -26.71 -8.80
CA GLN A 24 18.24 -26.56 -8.67
C GLN A 24 17.88 -25.73 -7.44
N HIS A 25 18.52 -25.97 -6.29
CA HIS A 25 18.28 -25.19 -5.08
C HIS A 25 18.66 -23.72 -5.26
N ARG A 26 19.79 -23.42 -5.91
CA ARG A 26 20.19 -22.04 -6.24
C ARG A 26 19.20 -21.37 -7.19
N ARG A 27 18.72 -22.08 -8.21
CA ARG A 27 17.70 -21.56 -9.14
C ARG A 27 16.36 -21.31 -8.47
N ASP A 28 15.95 -22.19 -7.56
CA ASP A 28 14.71 -22.01 -6.80
C ASP A 28 14.82 -20.81 -5.84
N VAL A 29 15.97 -20.63 -5.18
CA VAL A 29 16.23 -19.47 -4.33
C VAL A 29 16.25 -18.17 -5.16
N ASP A 30 16.92 -18.16 -6.31
CA ASP A 30 16.97 -16.99 -7.19
C ASP A 30 15.60 -16.65 -7.78
N THR A 31 14.81 -17.67 -8.15
CA THR A 31 13.44 -17.47 -8.64
C THR A 31 12.53 -16.91 -7.55
N ARG A 32 12.66 -17.40 -6.31
CA ARG A 32 11.92 -16.88 -5.15
C ARG A 32 12.31 -15.43 -4.87
N GLN A 33 13.60 -15.10 -4.86
CA GLN A 33 14.08 -13.74 -4.63
C GLN A 33 13.62 -12.76 -5.73
N LYS A 34 13.66 -13.18 -7.00
CA LYS A 34 13.14 -12.38 -8.11
C LYS A 34 11.64 -12.12 -7.94
N SER A 35 10.87 -13.18 -7.69
CA SER A 35 9.43 -13.02 -7.47
C SER A 35 9.13 -12.09 -6.29
N GLU A 36 9.91 -12.21 -5.21
CA GLU A 36 9.76 -11.39 -4.02
C GLU A 36 10.06 -9.90 -4.31
N SER A 37 11.10 -9.62 -5.09
CA SER A 37 11.48 -8.28 -5.50
C SER A 37 10.45 -7.63 -6.44
N GLU A 38 9.86 -8.42 -7.34
CA GLU A 38 8.80 -7.96 -8.23
C GLU A 38 7.53 -7.64 -7.43
N PHE A 39 7.17 -8.49 -6.47
CA PHE A 39 6.04 -8.22 -5.57
C PHE A 39 6.26 -6.96 -4.74
N ASP A 40 7.48 -6.72 -4.26
CA ASP A 40 7.81 -5.49 -3.52
C ASP A 40 7.71 -4.24 -4.38
N TYR A 41 8.20 -4.32 -5.61
CA TYR A 41 8.09 -3.23 -6.55
C TYR A 41 6.61 -2.89 -6.83
N VAL A 42 5.79 -3.91 -7.12
CA VAL A 42 4.36 -3.73 -7.40
C VAL A 42 3.63 -3.15 -6.18
N LEU A 43 3.91 -3.66 -4.98
CA LEU A 43 3.28 -3.16 -3.76
C LEU A 43 3.65 -1.68 -3.50
N ASN A 44 4.93 -1.33 -3.60
CA ASN A 44 5.37 0.04 -3.36
C ASN A 44 4.81 1.00 -4.41
N ALA A 45 4.78 0.59 -5.68
CA ALA A 45 4.14 1.36 -6.75
C ALA A 45 2.65 1.58 -6.48
N GLU A 46 1.93 0.53 -6.07
CA GLU A 46 0.49 0.63 -5.74
C GLU A 46 0.25 1.56 -4.55
N ILE A 47 1.06 1.47 -3.49
CA ILE A 47 0.95 2.38 -2.32
C ILE A 47 1.20 3.84 -2.74
N ALA A 48 2.15 4.09 -3.65
CA ALA A 48 2.43 5.43 -4.16
C ALA A 48 1.27 5.99 -4.99
N TRP A 49 0.74 5.20 -5.93
CA TRP A 49 -0.40 5.60 -6.76
C TRP A 49 -1.65 5.84 -5.91
N LEU A 50 -1.94 4.92 -4.99
CA LEU A 50 -3.07 5.04 -4.08
C LEU A 50 -2.95 6.24 -3.15
N GLY A 51 -1.73 6.59 -2.73
CA GLY A 51 -1.48 7.83 -1.97
C GLY A 51 -1.89 9.07 -2.75
N LEU A 52 -1.55 9.13 -4.04
CA LEU A 52 -1.93 10.25 -4.91
C LEU A 52 -3.45 10.31 -5.14
N GLU A 53 -4.10 9.17 -5.34
CA GLU A 53 -5.54 9.11 -5.55
C GLU A 53 -6.35 9.46 -4.29
N VAL A 54 -5.94 8.93 -3.13
CA VAL A 54 -6.55 9.29 -1.84
C VAL A 54 -6.39 10.78 -1.56
N LEU A 55 -5.21 11.34 -1.83
CA LEU A 55 -4.98 12.78 -1.71
C LEU A 55 -5.82 13.57 -2.73
N GLY A 56 -5.94 13.08 -3.96
CA GLY A 56 -6.78 13.65 -5.01
C GLY A 56 -8.26 13.71 -4.59
N PHE A 57 -8.78 12.62 -4.04
CA PHE A 57 -10.13 12.54 -3.47
C PHE A 57 -10.32 13.56 -2.34
N LEU A 58 -9.40 13.62 -1.38
CA LEU A 58 -9.47 14.56 -0.25
C LEU A 58 -9.43 16.02 -0.72
N ASN A 59 -8.63 16.31 -1.75
CA ASN A 59 -8.50 17.65 -2.31
C ASN A 59 -9.77 18.16 -2.98
N GLN A 60 -10.75 17.31 -3.33
CA GLN A 60 -12.06 17.76 -3.82
C GLN A 60 -12.79 18.65 -2.78
N PHE A 61 -12.41 18.55 -1.51
CA PHE A 61 -13.05 19.24 -0.39
C PHE A 61 -12.18 20.35 0.21
N ILE A 62 -11.10 20.76 -0.47
CA ILE A 62 -10.16 21.79 0.01
C ILE A 62 -10.80 23.15 0.28
N ASP A 63 -11.80 23.52 -0.52
CA ASP A 63 -12.43 24.84 -0.46
C ASP A 63 -13.61 24.90 0.52
N ILE A 64 -13.90 23.82 1.25
CA ILE A 64 -14.96 23.82 2.26
C ILE A 64 -14.57 24.73 3.42
N LYS A 65 -15.42 25.72 3.70
CA LYS A 65 -15.26 26.70 4.78
C LYS A 65 -16.34 26.57 5.83
N ALA A 66 -15.98 26.92 7.06
CA ALA A 66 -16.90 26.88 8.18
C ALA A 66 -17.97 27.97 8.04
N ASN A 67 -19.20 27.66 8.42
CA ASN A 67 -20.37 28.54 8.31
C ASN A 67 -20.73 28.98 6.88
N GLU A 68 -20.13 28.38 5.84
CA GLU A 68 -20.49 28.61 4.45
C GLU A 68 -21.30 27.43 3.90
N ARG A 69 -22.22 27.73 2.98
CA ARG A 69 -22.97 26.68 2.28
C ARG A 69 -22.05 26.00 1.28
N SER A 70 -21.94 24.69 1.40
CA SER A 70 -21.26 23.83 0.44
C SER A 70 -22.20 22.70 0.04
N ALA A 71 -22.18 22.30 -1.23
CA ALA A 71 -22.94 21.16 -1.74
C ALA A 71 -21.97 20.07 -2.23
N PRO A 72 -21.26 19.40 -1.29
CA PRO A 72 -20.29 18.40 -1.68
C PRO A 72 -21.00 17.19 -2.30
N VAL A 73 -20.33 16.56 -3.26
CA VAL A 73 -20.76 15.30 -3.87
C VAL A 73 -19.67 14.28 -3.60
N ILE A 74 -20.06 13.05 -3.33
CA ILE A 74 -19.16 11.93 -3.13
C ILE A 74 -19.65 10.75 -3.96
N SER A 75 -18.74 10.08 -4.66
CA SER A 75 -19.03 8.83 -5.35
C SER A 75 -18.80 7.66 -4.40
N ASP A 76 -19.86 6.87 -4.14
CA ASP A 76 -19.74 5.68 -3.30
C ASP A 76 -18.85 4.61 -3.95
N ASP A 77 -18.87 4.52 -5.28
CA ASP A 77 -18.03 3.60 -6.06
C ASP A 77 -16.54 3.98 -5.95
N GLU A 78 -16.21 5.27 -6.01
CA GLU A 78 -14.84 5.77 -5.85
C GLU A 78 -14.31 5.46 -4.44
N VAL A 79 -15.10 5.73 -3.39
CA VAL A 79 -14.71 5.42 -2.01
C VAL A 79 -14.52 3.91 -1.81
N ALA A 80 -15.39 3.08 -2.41
CA ALA A 80 -15.30 1.64 -2.31
C ALA A 80 -14.06 1.08 -3.03
N ASP A 81 -13.73 1.61 -4.20
CA ASP A 81 -12.52 1.23 -4.95
C ASP A 81 -11.25 1.55 -4.15
N LEU A 82 -11.12 2.79 -3.68
CA LEU A 82 -9.98 3.24 -2.88
C LEU A 82 -9.81 2.40 -1.61
N LEU A 83 -10.90 2.09 -0.90
CA LEU A 83 -10.86 1.23 0.29
C LEU A 83 -10.47 -0.22 -0.03
N THR A 84 -10.91 -0.74 -1.16
CA THR A 84 -10.57 -2.09 -1.62
C THR A 84 -9.08 -2.19 -1.92
N ARG A 85 -8.53 -1.21 -2.64
CA ARG A 85 -7.09 -1.13 -2.96
C ARG A 85 -6.23 -0.91 -1.73
N LEU A 86 -6.68 -0.08 -0.78
CA LEU A 86 -6.03 0.08 0.54
C LEU A 86 -6.01 -1.24 1.32
N SER A 87 -7.11 -2.00 1.28
CA SER A 87 -7.18 -3.33 1.90
C SER A 87 -6.21 -4.32 1.25
N TRP A 88 -6.12 -4.31 -0.08
CA TRP A 88 -5.18 -5.13 -0.85
C TRP A 88 -3.72 -4.84 -0.45
N CYS A 89 -3.34 -3.56 -0.36
CA CYS A 89 -2.02 -3.14 0.09
C CYS A 89 -1.75 -3.56 1.54
N ARG A 90 -2.73 -3.38 2.44
CA ARG A 90 -2.59 -3.76 3.85
C ARG A 90 -2.27 -5.24 4.05
N GLN A 91 -2.91 -6.11 3.27
CA GLN A 91 -2.69 -7.57 3.34
C GLN A 91 -1.29 -7.99 2.89
N ARG A 92 -0.62 -7.16 2.10
CA ARG A 92 0.67 -7.46 1.46
C ARG A 92 1.84 -6.66 2.04
N ALA A 93 1.56 -5.70 2.93
CA ALA A 93 2.56 -4.90 3.60
C ALA A 93 3.60 -5.77 4.33
N LYS A 94 4.88 -5.51 4.07
CA LYS A 94 6.01 -6.27 4.61
C LYS A 94 6.62 -5.66 5.86
N HIS A 95 6.47 -4.35 6.05
CA HIS A 95 7.01 -3.64 7.21
C HIS A 95 6.02 -2.66 7.83
N LYS A 96 6.32 -2.23 9.06
CA LYS A 96 5.46 -1.34 9.86
C LYS A 96 5.21 0.00 9.16
N GLY A 97 6.22 0.52 8.47
CA GLY A 97 6.11 1.74 7.68
C GLY A 97 5.03 1.69 6.60
N GLN A 98 4.99 0.63 5.78
CA GLN A 98 3.92 0.42 4.78
C GLN A 98 2.55 0.33 5.44
N LEU A 99 2.42 -0.45 6.53
CA LEU A 99 1.17 -0.55 7.27
C LEU A 99 0.71 0.80 7.84
N ALA A 100 1.65 1.61 8.34
CA ALA A 100 1.37 2.94 8.85
C ALA A 100 0.90 3.88 7.74
N MET A 101 1.56 3.88 6.57
CA MET A 101 1.13 4.66 5.40
C MET A 101 -0.31 4.29 4.98
N VAL A 102 -0.57 3.00 4.75
CA VAL A 102 -1.91 2.51 4.36
C VAL A 102 -2.94 2.81 5.44
N GLY A 103 -2.58 2.65 6.71
CA GLY A 103 -3.46 2.94 7.85
C GLY A 103 -3.84 4.42 7.94
N THR A 104 -2.88 5.32 7.74
CA THR A 104 -3.11 6.77 7.71
C THR A 104 -3.99 7.16 6.53
N MET A 105 -3.67 6.72 5.31
CA MET A 105 -4.51 6.98 4.13
C MET A 105 -5.96 6.50 4.33
N ARG A 106 -6.14 5.29 4.88
CA ARG A 106 -7.47 4.73 5.16
C ARG A 106 -8.23 5.54 6.20
N ARG A 107 -7.56 6.01 7.26
CA ARG A 107 -8.16 6.85 8.30
C ARG A 107 -8.64 8.17 7.71
N SER A 108 -7.78 8.86 6.96
CA SER A 108 -8.09 10.12 6.31
C SER A 108 -9.25 10.00 5.32
N LEU A 109 -9.25 8.95 4.50
CA LEU A 109 -10.34 8.68 3.54
C LEU A 109 -11.68 8.50 4.24
N ILE A 110 -11.76 7.61 5.25
CA ILE A 110 -13.02 7.35 5.96
C ILE A 110 -13.46 8.55 6.79
N GLY A 111 -12.51 9.23 7.45
CA GLY A 111 -12.78 10.41 8.25
C GLY A 111 -13.46 11.49 7.42
N THR A 112 -12.86 11.81 6.27
CA THR A 112 -13.42 12.78 5.31
C THR A 112 -14.76 12.31 4.76
N ALA A 113 -14.84 11.08 4.23
CA ALA A 113 -16.09 10.56 3.69
C ALA A 113 -17.24 10.60 4.71
N ARG A 114 -16.97 10.35 5.99
CA ARG A 114 -17.97 10.43 7.07
C ARG A 114 -18.46 11.86 7.29
N ILE A 115 -17.56 12.84 7.36
CA ILE A 115 -17.93 14.26 7.54
C ILE A 115 -18.76 14.74 6.35
N ILE A 116 -18.32 14.43 5.12
CA ILE A 116 -19.01 14.83 3.89
C ILE A 116 -20.38 14.18 3.78
N ARG A 117 -20.48 12.86 4.00
CA ARG A 117 -21.77 12.14 3.96
C ARG A 117 -22.77 12.65 5.00
N ALA A 118 -22.31 13.07 6.17
CA ALA A 118 -23.19 13.67 7.18
C ALA A 118 -23.85 14.97 6.69
N HIS A 119 -23.13 15.76 5.89
CA HIS A 119 -23.64 17.01 5.29
C HIS A 119 -24.50 16.76 4.05
N ILE A 120 -24.19 15.73 3.26
CA ILE A 120 -25.06 15.29 2.16
C ILE A 120 -26.43 14.84 2.71
N ALA A 121 -26.44 14.11 3.83
CA ALA A 121 -27.67 13.69 4.50
C ALA A 121 -28.44 14.85 5.16
N LYS A 122 -27.77 15.99 5.41
CA LYS A 122 -28.36 17.19 6.03
C LYS A 122 -27.94 18.47 5.28
N PRO A 123 -28.47 18.72 4.07
CA PRO A 123 -27.99 19.82 3.21
C PRO A 123 -28.14 21.23 3.80
N ALA A 124 -29.01 21.40 4.80
CA ALA A 124 -29.20 22.68 5.50
C ALA A 124 -28.17 22.90 6.64
N ALA A 125 -27.45 21.86 7.06
CA ALA A 125 -26.41 21.98 8.08
C ALA A 125 -25.16 22.65 7.46
N LEU A 126 -24.58 23.59 8.19
CA LEU A 126 -23.33 24.23 7.82
C LEU A 126 -22.17 23.47 8.46
N PHE A 127 -21.04 23.43 7.76
CA PHE A 127 -19.80 22.87 8.29
C PHE A 127 -19.35 23.67 9.51
N THR A 128 -19.04 22.96 10.59
CA THR A 128 -18.47 23.56 11.80
C THR A 128 -16.97 23.82 11.63
N PHE A 129 -16.42 24.73 12.45
CA PHE A 129 -14.97 24.97 12.48
C PHE A 129 -14.17 23.71 12.79
N ASP A 130 -14.65 22.87 13.72
CA ASP A 130 -14.00 21.62 14.10
C ASP A 130 -13.99 20.59 12.95
N GLU A 131 -15.06 20.55 12.15
CA GLU A 131 -15.12 19.66 11.00
C GLU A 131 -14.18 20.11 9.89
N VAL A 132 -14.14 21.40 9.58
CA VAL A 132 -13.20 21.95 8.59
C VAL A 132 -11.77 21.72 9.03
N LYS A 133 -11.47 21.92 10.32
CA LYS A 133 -10.16 21.60 10.89
C LYS A 133 -9.80 20.13 10.72
N LYS A 134 -10.73 19.21 10.99
CA LYS A 134 -10.52 17.76 10.80
C LYS A 134 -10.30 17.38 9.35
N LEU A 135 -11.04 18.00 8.40
CA LEU A 135 -10.83 17.77 6.98
C LEU A 135 -9.40 18.17 6.56
N GLU A 136 -8.93 19.32 7.07
CA GLU A 136 -7.54 19.75 6.85
C GLU A 136 -6.53 18.79 7.48
N GLU A 137 -6.74 18.37 8.73
CA GLU A 137 -5.88 17.38 9.41
C GLU A 137 -5.79 16.07 8.62
N PHE A 138 -6.93 15.53 8.14
CA PHE A 138 -6.94 14.32 7.31
C PHE A 138 -6.19 14.51 5.99
N ARG A 139 -6.30 15.69 5.37
CA ARG A 139 -5.57 16.00 4.14
C ARG A 139 -4.08 16.08 4.38
N VAL A 140 -3.62 16.73 5.44
CA VAL A 140 -2.20 16.81 5.80
C VAL A 140 -1.64 15.42 6.09
N GLU A 141 -2.33 14.62 6.91
CA GLU A 141 -1.94 13.24 7.21
C GLU A 141 -1.80 12.38 5.94
N ALA A 142 -2.77 12.49 5.02
CA ALA A 142 -2.74 11.74 3.76
C ALA A 142 -1.62 12.25 2.82
N ARG A 143 -1.37 13.56 2.79
CA ARG A 143 -0.26 14.15 2.03
C ARG A 143 1.09 13.64 2.53
N GLU A 144 1.33 13.61 3.84
CA GLU A 144 2.58 13.09 4.40
C GLU A 144 2.81 11.61 4.01
N ALA A 145 1.75 10.80 4.09
CA ALA A 145 1.81 9.39 3.68
C ALA A 145 2.07 9.25 2.16
N SER A 146 1.40 10.08 1.34
CA SER A 146 1.57 10.10 -0.12
C SER A 146 2.97 10.56 -0.53
N ASN A 147 3.49 11.63 0.08
CA ASN A 147 4.84 12.15 -0.17
C ASN A 147 5.91 11.11 0.18
N THR A 148 5.70 10.37 1.27
CA THR A 148 6.64 9.30 1.64
C THR A 148 6.55 8.10 0.72
N ALA A 149 5.35 7.70 0.32
CA ALA A 149 5.15 6.59 -0.62
C ALA A 149 5.75 6.88 -2.00
N THR A 150 5.70 8.14 -2.45
CA THR A 150 6.28 8.59 -3.73
C THR A 150 7.77 8.94 -3.62
N GLY A 151 8.35 8.89 -2.42
CA GLY A 151 9.77 9.17 -2.19
C GLY A 151 10.14 10.66 -2.22
N VAL A 152 9.16 11.56 -2.20
CA VAL A 152 9.37 13.02 -2.16
C VAL A 152 9.90 13.45 -0.78
N GLU A 153 9.35 12.87 0.29
CA GLU A 153 9.76 13.15 1.67
C GLU A 153 10.08 11.85 2.42
N ARG A 154 10.90 11.95 3.48
CA ARG A 154 11.17 10.81 4.37
C ARG A 154 10.61 11.10 5.75
N THR A 155 9.50 10.45 6.07
CA THR A 155 8.93 10.50 7.42
C THR A 155 9.38 9.27 8.22
N PRO A 156 10.02 9.43 9.39
CA PRO A 156 10.56 8.31 10.18
C PRO A 156 9.53 7.23 10.51
N GLN A 157 8.27 7.64 10.75
CA GLN A 157 7.17 6.73 11.11
C GLN A 157 6.75 5.78 9.96
N PHE A 158 7.15 6.07 8.73
CA PHE A 158 6.81 5.30 7.52
C PHE A 158 8.01 4.51 6.97
N SER A 159 9.16 4.59 7.64
CA SER A 159 10.35 3.83 7.25
C SER A 159 10.22 2.33 7.61
N PRO A 160 10.93 1.43 6.92
CA PRO A 160 11.07 0.02 7.30
C PRO A 160 11.47 -0.20 8.75
#